data_AF-A0A851G9A2-F1
#
_entry.id   AF-A0A851G9A2-F1
#
_cell.length_a   1.000
_cell.length_b   1.000
_cell.length_c   1.000
_cell.angle_alpha   90.00
_cell.angle_beta   90.00
_cell.angle_gamma   90.00
#
_symmetry.space_group_name_H-M   'P 1'
#
loop_
_entity.id
_entity.type
_entity.pdbx_description
1 polymer ?
#
loop_
_entity_poly.entity_id
_entity_poly.type
_entity_poly.pdbx_seq_one_letter_code
_entity_poly.pdbx_strand_id
1 'polypeptide(L)'
;MSKKTDNILILPGPDGWELWQGTREQGFRRILEDGPALASELDKIPSGFLMMGFPVREALAVPFKAQTDDEAMFEDLAAMQLEKIGVRPELGAGQLTDVFAAACSEGETTLLSVVLAPPPEGTMPMRSPKQFDLSARMYPMEDNAVTLWCELGRWVFAVTSGGRLTYFQSLPGTGVTEHAVREVKLALNQLRLQGVDLDVQRAVVWATDRDEDPKESQIREFVDGLGMELVFADKPSPVLPTNMSKLVPADVRAEQRLKQERLKRNLGIAAVVLAYFGLAAYFGYDYWGLSQEVNTQQKELDAVRLEHKEIGAFNSEWDQLAPVVEDQYWPMMVLKRAAEQIPPNQDLRFKVFDATMGQVTIRGEAADIKLINAFNSKLRRALPDYDWEFPPAEADAKTNRRTFNYTGILEGDTEEL
;
A
#
# COMPACT_ATOMS: atom_id res chain seq x y z
N MET A 1 -30.43 11.58 8.66
CA MET A 1 -31.18 10.75 7.70
C MET A 1 -30.19 10.20 6.69
N SER A 2 -29.61 9.02 6.94
CA SER A 2 -28.68 8.40 5.99
C SER A 2 -29.47 7.99 4.76
N LYS A 3 -29.15 8.53 3.57
CA LYS A 3 -29.70 8.02 2.31
C LYS A 3 -29.38 6.53 2.26
N LYS A 4 -30.39 5.65 2.36
CA LYS A 4 -30.23 4.22 2.07
C LYS A 4 -29.65 4.17 0.66
N THR A 5 -28.42 3.69 0.52
CA THR A 5 -27.77 3.58 -0.77
C THR A 5 -28.52 2.52 -1.57
N ASP A 6 -29.12 2.90 -2.69
CA ASP A 6 -29.85 1.94 -3.51
C ASP A 6 -28.93 0.85 -4.05
N ASN A 7 -29.46 -0.36 -4.13
CA ASN A 7 -28.81 -1.48 -4.78
C ASN A 7 -29.05 -1.41 -6.29
N ILE A 8 -28.00 -1.69 -7.05
CA ILE A 8 -28.05 -1.75 -8.51
C ILE A 8 -27.70 -3.17 -8.91
N LEU A 9 -28.59 -3.81 -9.67
CA LEU A 9 -28.43 -5.16 -10.19
C LEU A 9 -28.21 -5.10 -11.70
N ILE A 10 -27.17 -5.78 -12.16
CA ILE A 10 -26.91 -6.09 -13.56
C ILE A 10 -27.35 -7.53 -13.79
N LEU A 11 -28.29 -7.75 -14.70
CA LEU A 11 -28.82 -9.07 -15.03
C LEU A 11 -28.80 -9.30 -16.55
N PRO A 12 -28.61 -10.54 -17.02
CA PRO A 12 -28.82 -10.85 -18.42
C PRO A 12 -30.31 -10.70 -18.75
N GLY A 13 -30.59 -9.78 -19.66
CA GLY A 13 -31.85 -9.70 -20.35
C GLY A 13 -31.87 -10.63 -21.57
N PRO A 14 -32.98 -10.62 -22.31
CA PRO A 14 -33.19 -11.52 -23.42
C PRO A 14 -32.29 -11.20 -24.63
N ASP A 15 -32.00 -9.92 -24.93
CA ASP A 15 -31.11 -9.51 -26.04
C ASP A 15 -29.82 -8.82 -25.55
N GLY A 16 -29.87 -8.18 -24.40
CA GLY A 16 -28.76 -7.44 -23.81
C GLY A 16 -28.81 -7.44 -22.30
N TRP A 17 -27.89 -6.71 -21.67
CA TRP A 17 -27.86 -6.58 -20.22
C TRP A 17 -28.93 -5.61 -19.70
N GLU A 18 -29.66 -6.01 -18.67
CA GLU A 18 -30.65 -5.20 -17.97
C GLU A 18 -30.05 -4.56 -16.71
N LEU A 19 -30.49 -3.33 -16.39
CA LEU A 19 -30.18 -2.66 -15.13
C LEU A 19 -31.44 -2.49 -14.29
N TRP A 20 -31.33 -2.90 -13.03
CA TRP A 20 -32.39 -2.80 -12.05
C TRP A 20 -31.90 -2.01 -10.83
N GLN A 21 -32.73 -1.11 -10.31
CA GLN A 21 -32.43 -0.35 -9.08
C GLN A 21 -33.54 -0.54 -8.06
N GLY A 22 -33.13 -0.71 -6.81
CA GLY A 22 -34.08 -0.81 -5.72
C GLY A 22 -33.45 -1.27 -4.43
N THR A 23 -34.29 -1.78 -3.54
CA THR A 23 -33.87 -2.37 -2.27
C THR A 23 -34.67 -3.63 -2.00
N ARG A 24 -34.20 -4.48 -1.10
CA ARG A 24 -34.92 -5.72 -0.73
C ARG A 24 -36.34 -5.47 -0.20
N GLU A 25 -36.58 -4.30 0.40
CA GLU A 25 -37.89 -3.91 0.97
C GLU A 25 -38.84 -3.31 -0.08
N GLN A 26 -38.32 -2.52 -1.02
CA GLN A 26 -39.15 -1.78 -2.00
C GLN A 26 -39.29 -2.51 -3.34
N GLY A 27 -38.60 -3.65 -3.50
CA GLY A 27 -38.47 -4.33 -4.78
C GLY A 27 -37.50 -3.63 -5.71
N PHE A 28 -37.29 -4.23 -6.88
CA PHE A 28 -36.40 -3.70 -7.91
C PHE A 28 -37.22 -3.19 -9.09
N ARG A 29 -36.88 -1.98 -9.54
CA ARG A 29 -37.43 -1.37 -10.74
C ARG A 29 -36.39 -1.39 -11.85
N ARG A 30 -36.81 -1.83 -13.04
CA ARG A 30 -35.96 -1.80 -14.24
C ARG A 30 -35.71 -0.35 -14.67
N ILE A 31 -34.44 -0.01 -14.91
CA ILE A 31 -33.99 1.29 -15.43
C ILE A 31 -33.53 1.17 -16.88
N LEU A 32 -32.91 0.03 -17.22
CA LEU A 32 -32.47 -0.29 -18.57
C LEU A 32 -32.98 -1.68 -18.93
N GLU A 33 -33.66 -1.78 -20.06
CA GLU A 33 -34.24 -3.01 -20.59
C GLU A 33 -33.32 -3.63 -21.65
N ASP A 34 -32.95 -2.86 -22.67
CA ASP A 34 -32.08 -3.34 -23.75
C ASP A 34 -30.71 -2.66 -23.71
N GLY A 35 -29.85 -3.15 -22.83
CA GLY A 35 -28.45 -2.75 -22.81
C GLY A 35 -27.62 -3.39 -23.94
N PRO A 36 -26.32 -3.10 -23.99
CA PRO A 36 -25.40 -3.77 -24.91
C PRO A 36 -25.31 -5.28 -24.61
N ALA A 37 -24.80 -6.05 -25.57
CA ALA A 37 -24.60 -7.50 -25.42
C ALA A 37 -23.44 -7.83 -24.46
N LEU A 38 -22.46 -6.94 -24.35
CA LEU A 38 -21.31 -7.08 -23.44
C LEU A 38 -21.51 -6.22 -22.19
N ALA A 39 -21.26 -6.79 -21.01
CA ALA A 39 -21.40 -6.05 -19.75
C ALA A 39 -20.37 -4.92 -19.62
N SER A 40 -19.22 -5.02 -20.29
CA SER A 40 -18.18 -3.99 -20.31
C SER A 40 -18.58 -2.72 -21.04
N GLU A 41 -19.52 -2.81 -21.98
CA GLU A 41 -20.06 -1.68 -22.74
C GLU A 41 -21.18 -0.94 -22.00
N LEU A 42 -21.55 -1.40 -20.79
CA LEU A 42 -22.57 -0.72 -19.97
C LEU A 42 -22.07 0.65 -19.51
N ASP A 43 -22.47 1.67 -20.25
CA ASP A 43 -22.25 3.06 -19.90
C ASP A 43 -23.25 3.56 -18.85
N LYS A 44 -22.81 4.53 -18.03
CA LYS A 44 -23.67 5.29 -17.09
C LYS A 44 -24.36 4.44 -16.01
N ILE A 45 -23.69 3.42 -15.48
CA ILE A 45 -24.16 2.68 -14.31
C ILE A 45 -24.36 3.67 -13.13
N PRO A 46 -25.57 3.73 -12.51
CA PRO A 46 -25.81 4.68 -11.43
C PRO A 46 -24.89 4.49 -10.21
N SER A 47 -24.82 5.51 -9.37
CA SER A 47 -24.12 5.43 -8.08
C SER A 47 -24.96 4.65 -7.07
N GLY A 48 -24.45 3.53 -6.57
CA GLY A 48 -25.18 2.64 -5.65
C GLY A 48 -24.38 1.38 -5.30
N PHE A 49 -24.91 0.45 -4.52
CA PHE A 49 -24.23 -0.83 -4.30
C PHE A 49 -24.45 -1.75 -5.52
N LEU A 50 -23.40 -1.96 -6.32
CA LEU A 50 -23.51 -2.70 -7.59
C LEU A 50 -23.31 -4.20 -7.38
N MET A 51 -24.23 -4.98 -7.94
CA MET A 51 -24.27 -6.44 -7.94
C MET A 51 -24.51 -6.94 -9.36
N MET A 52 -23.99 -8.12 -9.68
CA MET A 52 -24.09 -8.72 -11.01
C MET A 52 -24.54 -10.17 -10.90
N GLY A 53 -25.57 -10.55 -11.67
CA GLY A 53 -25.95 -11.94 -11.90
C GLY A 53 -25.25 -12.47 -13.14
N PHE A 54 -24.45 -13.53 -13.00
CA PHE A 54 -23.86 -14.22 -14.14
C PHE A 54 -24.94 -14.95 -14.93
N PRO A 55 -24.86 -14.93 -16.28
CA PRO A 55 -25.76 -15.70 -17.12
C PRO A 55 -25.60 -17.20 -16.86
N VAL A 56 -26.70 -17.93 -16.99
CA VAL A 56 -26.75 -19.38 -16.77
C VAL A 56 -25.73 -20.12 -17.65
N ARG A 57 -25.49 -19.64 -18.88
CA ARG A 57 -24.52 -20.22 -19.81
C ARG A 57 -23.07 -20.13 -19.34
N GLU A 58 -22.76 -19.22 -18.42
CA GLU A 58 -21.41 -19.00 -17.89
C GLU A 58 -21.17 -19.83 -16.62
N ALA A 59 -22.16 -20.60 -16.16
CA ALA A 59 -22.04 -21.43 -14.98
C ALA A 59 -22.42 -22.89 -15.27
N LEU A 60 -21.74 -23.81 -14.60
CA LEU A 60 -22.08 -25.22 -14.57
C LEU A 60 -22.77 -25.55 -13.24
N ALA A 61 -23.97 -26.12 -13.32
CA ALA A 61 -24.70 -26.66 -12.19
C ALA A 61 -24.32 -28.13 -11.97
N VAL A 62 -23.87 -28.47 -10.77
CA VAL A 62 -23.56 -29.84 -10.34
C VAL A 62 -24.35 -30.14 -9.07
N PRO A 63 -25.60 -30.61 -9.21
CA PRO A 63 -26.39 -31.03 -8.08
C PRO A 63 -25.98 -32.43 -7.63
N PHE A 64 -26.03 -32.68 -6.32
CA PHE A 64 -25.80 -34.00 -5.74
C PHE A 64 -26.44 -34.09 -4.36
N LYS A 65 -26.67 -35.31 -3.90
CA LYS A 65 -27.22 -35.58 -2.58
C LYS A 65 -26.08 -35.87 -1.59
N ALA A 66 -26.02 -35.11 -0.51
CA ALA A 66 -25.12 -35.29 0.61
C ALA A 66 -25.83 -36.01 1.76
N GLN A 67 -25.17 -37.00 2.36
CA GLN A 67 -25.67 -37.77 3.51
C GLN A 67 -25.34 -37.05 4.84
N THR A 68 -25.63 -35.76 4.90
CA THR A 68 -25.42 -34.90 6.07
C THR A 68 -26.29 -33.65 5.97
N ASP A 69 -26.61 -33.07 7.11
CA ASP A 69 -27.27 -31.77 7.29
C ASP A 69 -26.31 -30.70 7.86
N ASP A 70 -25.11 -31.09 8.27
CA ASP A 70 -24.08 -30.15 8.74
C ASP A 70 -23.53 -29.28 7.60
N GLU A 71 -23.91 -27.99 7.64
CA GLU A 71 -23.48 -26.97 6.67
C GLU A 71 -21.96 -26.78 6.61
N ALA A 72 -21.23 -27.07 7.69
CA ALA A 72 -19.77 -26.93 7.72
C ALA A 72 -19.07 -27.90 6.75
N MET A 73 -19.71 -29.02 6.42
CA MET A 73 -19.15 -30.03 5.51
C MET A 73 -19.51 -29.79 4.04
N PHE A 74 -20.41 -28.86 3.72
CA PHE A 74 -20.94 -28.70 2.36
C PHE A 74 -19.87 -28.28 1.34
N GLU A 75 -18.95 -27.39 1.72
CA GLU A 75 -17.88 -26.94 0.84
C GLU A 75 -16.91 -28.08 0.49
N ASP A 76 -16.52 -28.88 1.48
CA ASP A 76 -15.61 -30.01 1.29
C ASP A 76 -16.26 -31.11 0.43
N LEU A 77 -17.53 -31.43 0.68
CA LEU A 77 -18.28 -32.41 -0.12
C LEU A 77 -18.47 -31.93 -1.56
N ALA A 78 -18.75 -30.64 -1.77
CA ALA A 78 -18.83 -30.06 -3.10
C ALA A 78 -17.48 -30.14 -3.83
N ALA A 79 -16.37 -29.80 -3.15
CA ALA A 79 -15.03 -29.91 -3.73
C ALA A 79 -14.71 -31.36 -4.14
N MET A 80 -14.98 -32.34 -3.28
CA MET A 80 -14.80 -33.76 -3.60
C MET A 80 -15.65 -34.20 -4.79
N GLN A 81 -16.91 -33.74 -4.86
CA GLN A 81 -17.80 -34.07 -5.96
C GLN A 81 -17.32 -33.46 -7.29
N LEU A 82 -16.86 -32.20 -7.27
CA LEU A 82 -16.27 -31.54 -8.44
C LEU A 82 -15.01 -32.27 -8.92
N GLU A 83 -14.14 -32.68 -8.00
CA GLU A 83 -12.96 -33.49 -8.33
C GLU A 83 -13.33 -34.83 -8.95
N LYS A 84 -14.35 -35.51 -8.42
CA LYS A 84 -14.84 -36.80 -8.92
C LYS A 84 -15.32 -36.71 -10.37
N ILE A 85 -15.98 -35.61 -10.75
CA ILE A 85 -16.43 -35.39 -12.13
C ILE A 85 -15.34 -34.78 -13.03
N GLY A 86 -14.14 -34.56 -12.51
CA GLY A 86 -13.00 -34.01 -13.25
C GLY A 86 -13.07 -32.50 -13.48
N VAL A 87 -13.95 -31.78 -12.77
CA VAL A 87 -14.05 -30.31 -12.87
C VAL A 87 -13.07 -29.69 -11.88
N ARG A 88 -12.05 -29.03 -12.41
CA ARG A 88 -11.06 -28.29 -11.60
C ARG A 88 -11.15 -26.81 -11.93
N PRO A 89 -11.51 -25.95 -10.95
CA PRO A 89 -11.49 -24.51 -11.14
C PRO A 89 -10.09 -24.06 -11.52
N GLU A 90 -10.00 -23.09 -12.43
CA GLU A 90 -8.71 -22.57 -12.88
C GLU A 90 -7.98 -21.85 -11.73
N LEU A 91 -6.71 -22.22 -11.52
CA LEU A 91 -5.88 -21.63 -10.47
C LEU A 91 -5.58 -20.17 -10.80
N GLY A 92 -5.88 -19.27 -9.86
CA GLY A 92 -5.65 -17.82 -10.03
C GLY A 92 -6.81 -17.05 -10.66
N ALA A 93 -7.84 -17.74 -11.18
CA ALA A 93 -8.98 -17.12 -11.85
C ALA A 93 -10.08 -16.56 -10.92
N GLY A 94 -9.89 -16.60 -9.60
CA GLY A 94 -10.85 -16.10 -8.63
C GLY A 94 -11.39 -17.17 -7.68
N GLN A 95 -12.53 -16.91 -7.05
CA GLN A 95 -13.36 -17.94 -6.44
C GLN A 95 -14.48 -18.19 -7.43
N LEU A 96 -14.33 -19.28 -8.19
CA LEU A 96 -15.25 -19.65 -9.26
C LEU A 96 -16.22 -20.74 -8.81
N THR A 97 -16.15 -21.18 -7.56
CA THR A 97 -17.01 -22.22 -7.01
C THR A 97 -17.78 -21.73 -5.80
N ASP A 98 -19.02 -22.18 -5.71
CA ASP A 98 -19.87 -21.97 -4.54
C ASP A 98 -20.86 -23.14 -4.40
N VAL A 99 -21.44 -23.30 -3.22
CA VAL A 99 -22.38 -24.38 -2.92
C VAL A 99 -23.63 -23.85 -2.23
N PHE A 100 -24.79 -24.35 -2.65
CA PHE A 100 -26.09 -23.96 -2.10
C PHE A 100 -26.88 -25.18 -1.66
N ALA A 101 -27.53 -25.10 -0.50
CA ALA A 101 -28.49 -26.11 -0.05
C ALA A 101 -29.84 -25.89 -0.75
N ALA A 102 -30.15 -26.76 -1.72
CA ALA A 102 -31.38 -26.72 -2.49
C ALA A 102 -32.56 -27.33 -1.71
N ALA A 103 -32.35 -28.46 -1.01
CA ALA A 103 -33.35 -29.08 -0.15
C ALA A 103 -32.68 -29.77 1.04
N CYS A 104 -33.28 -29.69 2.23
CA CYS A 104 -32.80 -30.37 3.42
C CYS A 104 -33.88 -31.32 3.94
N SER A 105 -33.51 -32.56 4.19
CA SER A 105 -34.30 -33.60 4.85
C SER A 105 -33.51 -34.11 6.07
N GLU A 106 -34.16 -34.78 7.02
CA GLU A 106 -33.47 -35.32 8.20
C GLU A 106 -32.32 -36.26 7.78
N GLY A 107 -31.07 -35.82 8.03
CA GLY A 107 -29.85 -36.56 7.70
C GLY A 107 -29.40 -36.51 6.23
N GLU A 108 -30.10 -35.82 5.34
CA GLU A 108 -29.75 -35.72 3.92
C GLU A 108 -30.01 -34.33 3.34
N THR A 109 -29.04 -33.79 2.58
CA THR A 109 -29.16 -32.49 1.94
C THR A 109 -28.88 -32.59 0.45
N THR A 110 -29.76 -32.05 -0.38
CA THR A 110 -29.50 -31.82 -1.81
C THR A 110 -28.71 -30.53 -1.94
N LEU A 111 -27.47 -30.64 -2.40
CA LEU A 111 -26.57 -29.54 -2.65
C LEU A 111 -26.52 -29.23 -4.14
N LEU A 112 -26.46 -27.95 -4.47
CA LEU A 112 -26.16 -27.42 -5.80
C LEU A 112 -24.78 -26.78 -5.75
N SER A 113 -23.78 -27.48 -6.28
CA SER A 113 -22.47 -26.90 -6.51
C SER A 113 -22.48 -26.14 -7.83
N VAL A 114 -21.98 -24.92 -7.82
CA VAL A 114 -21.90 -24.05 -8.99
C VAL A 114 -20.45 -23.83 -9.34
N VAL A 115 -20.12 -23.95 -10.62
CA VAL A 115 -18.78 -23.63 -11.15
C VAL A 115 -18.93 -22.58 -12.24
N LEU A 116 -18.43 -21.38 -11.98
CA LEU A 116 -18.40 -20.29 -12.92
C LEU A 116 -17.24 -20.48 -13.92
N ALA A 117 -17.52 -20.38 -15.20
CA ALA A 117 -16.49 -20.27 -16.23
C ALA A 117 -15.75 -18.93 -16.03
N PRO A 118 -14.42 -18.92 -16.07
CA PRO A 118 -13.66 -17.68 -15.90
C PRO A 118 -14.08 -16.67 -16.99
N PRO A 119 -14.60 -15.49 -16.61
CA PRO A 119 -14.98 -14.49 -17.59
C PRO A 119 -13.71 -14.02 -18.35
N PRO A 120 -13.77 -13.85 -19.69
CA PRO A 120 -12.64 -13.32 -20.44
C PRO A 120 -12.26 -11.91 -19.97
N GLU A 121 -10.98 -11.57 -20.06
CA GLU A 121 -10.48 -10.24 -19.67
C GLU A 121 -11.26 -9.12 -20.37
N GLY A 122 -11.69 -8.12 -19.58
CA GLY A 122 -12.37 -6.94 -20.11
C GLY A 122 -13.84 -7.15 -20.49
N THR A 123 -14.45 -8.27 -20.09
CA THR A 123 -15.91 -8.50 -20.21
C THR A 123 -16.71 -7.96 -19.04
N MET A 124 -16.05 -7.67 -17.91
CA MET A 124 -16.67 -7.10 -16.72
C MET A 124 -17.06 -5.63 -16.93
N PRO A 125 -18.13 -5.14 -16.26
CA PRO A 125 -18.54 -3.74 -16.38
C PRO A 125 -17.45 -2.79 -15.86
N MET A 126 -17.33 -1.61 -16.49
CA MET A 126 -16.32 -0.58 -16.14
C MET A 126 -16.29 -0.24 -14.64
N ARG A 127 -17.45 -0.33 -13.99
CA ARG A 127 -17.58 -0.24 -12.54
C ARG A 127 -17.58 -1.65 -11.96
N SER A 128 -16.51 -2.05 -11.27
CA SER A 128 -16.42 -3.37 -10.66
C SER A 128 -17.57 -3.62 -9.67
N PRO A 129 -18.40 -4.66 -9.88
CA PRO A 129 -19.44 -5.06 -8.94
C PRO A 129 -18.83 -5.52 -7.62
N LYS A 130 -19.58 -5.34 -6.53
CA LYS A 130 -19.13 -5.70 -5.17
C LYS A 130 -19.53 -7.12 -4.77
N GLN A 131 -20.62 -7.64 -5.35
CA GLN A 131 -21.11 -9.00 -5.12
C GLN A 131 -21.58 -9.58 -6.45
N PHE A 132 -21.48 -10.90 -6.53
CA PHE A 132 -21.88 -11.67 -7.68
C PHE A 132 -22.84 -12.77 -7.25
N ASP A 133 -23.73 -13.17 -8.15
CA ASP A 133 -24.54 -14.36 -8.00
C ASP A 133 -24.89 -14.90 -9.40
N LEU A 134 -25.74 -15.91 -9.48
CA LEU A 134 -26.31 -16.39 -10.73
C LEU A 134 -27.64 -15.70 -11.02
N SER A 135 -27.91 -15.39 -12.29
CA SER A 135 -29.19 -14.83 -12.72
C SER A 135 -30.38 -15.68 -12.27
N ALA A 136 -30.28 -17.01 -12.39
CA ALA A 136 -31.31 -17.96 -12.00
C ALA A 136 -31.70 -17.89 -10.50
N ARG A 137 -30.79 -17.43 -9.62
CA ARG A 137 -31.07 -17.26 -8.17
C ARG A 137 -31.71 -15.92 -7.83
N MET A 138 -31.75 -14.99 -8.78
CA MET A 138 -32.27 -13.64 -8.59
C MET A 138 -33.72 -13.47 -9.04
N TYR A 139 -34.41 -14.54 -9.43
CA TYR A 139 -35.81 -14.48 -9.81
C TYR A 139 -36.68 -15.34 -8.88
N PRO A 140 -37.88 -14.87 -8.50
CA PRO A 140 -38.85 -15.70 -7.79
C PRO A 140 -39.44 -16.71 -8.76
N MET A 141 -39.02 -17.97 -8.64
CA MET A 141 -39.53 -19.08 -9.44
C MET A 141 -40.61 -19.85 -8.67
N GLU A 142 -41.54 -20.48 -9.40
CA GLU A 142 -42.55 -21.33 -8.79
C GLU A 142 -41.94 -22.58 -8.15
N ASP A 143 -42.66 -23.18 -7.20
CA ASP A 143 -42.22 -24.44 -6.60
C ASP A 143 -42.47 -25.63 -7.53
N ASN A 144 -41.53 -26.57 -7.53
CA ASN A 144 -41.55 -27.82 -8.28
C ASN A 144 -41.85 -27.63 -9.78
N ALA A 145 -41.18 -26.66 -10.39
CA ALA A 145 -41.38 -26.27 -11.79
C ALA A 145 -40.08 -26.23 -12.59
N VAL A 146 -40.18 -26.50 -13.90
CA VAL A 146 -39.16 -26.08 -14.87
C VAL A 146 -39.51 -24.68 -15.34
N THR A 147 -38.62 -23.72 -15.15
CA THR A 147 -38.79 -22.37 -15.67
C THR A 147 -37.88 -22.16 -16.87
N LEU A 148 -38.43 -21.66 -17.99
CA LEU A 148 -37.67 -21.34 -19.21
C LEU A 148 -37.72 -19.84 -19.51
N TRP A 149 -36.57 -19.29 -19.89
CA TRP A 149 -36.46 -17.89 -20.32
C TRP A 149 -35.27 -17.69 -21.27
N CYS A 150 -35.18 -16.50 -21.86
CA CYS A 150 -34.09 -16.13 -22.75
C CYS A 150 -33.07 -15.22 -22.04
N GLU A 151 -31.78 -15.51 -22.23
CA GLU A 151 -30.63 -14.73 -21.76
C GLU A 151 -29.65 -14.50 -22.92
N LEU A 152 -29.41 -13.24 -23.28
CA LEU A 152 -28.42 -12.81 -24.28
C LEU A 152 -28.50 -13.64 -25.58
N GLY A 153 -29.72 -13.81 -26.08
CA GLY A 153 -30.07 -14.53 -27.32
C GLY A 153 -30.11 -16.06 -27.18
N ARG A 154 -30.05 -16.62 -25.96
CA ARG A 154 -30.08 -18.06 -25.73
C ARG A 154 -31.15 -18.45 -24.73
N TRP A 155 -31.86 -19.54 -25.03
CA TRP A 155 -32.80 -20.11 -24.09
C TRP A 155 -32.08 -20.88 -23.00
N VAL A 156 -32.54 -20.68 -21.77
CA VAL A 156 -32.03 -21.34 -20.58
C VAL A 156 -33.20 -21.88 -19.78
N PHE A 157 -32.93 -22.87 -18.93
CA PHE A 157 -33.92 -23.36 -18.00
C PHE A 157 -33.33 -23.55 -16.60
N ALA A 158 -34.20 -23.42 -15.61
CA ALA A 158 -33.93 -23.77 -14.23
C ALA A 158 -35.01 -24.71 -13.71
N VAL A 159 -34.62 -25.54 -12.75
CA VAL A 159 -35.50 -26.45 -12.04
C VAL A 159 -35.45 -26.10 -10.56
N THR A 160 -36.63 -25.88 -10.00
CA THR A 160 -36.82 -25.58 -8.59
C THR A 160 -37.45 -26.75 -7.86
N SER A 161 -37.11 -26.89 -6.59
CA SER A 161 -37.77 -27.81 -5.66
C SER A 161 -37.77 -27.22 -4.26
N GLY A 162 -38.89 -27.29 -3.56
CA GLY A 162 -39.10 -26.63 -2.27
C GLY A 162 -38.92 -25.09 -2.33
N GLY A 163 -39.23 -24.48 -3.48
CA GLY A 163 -39.06 -23.05 -3.75
C GLY A 163 -37.60 -22.60 -3.87
N ARG A 164 -36.65 -23.52 -3.99
CA ARG A 164 -35.21 -23.22 -4.16
C ARG A 164 -34.68 -23.76 -5.47
N LEU A 165 -33.71 -23.04 -6.04
CA LEU A 165 -33.01 -23.47 -7.25
C LEU A 165 -32.22 -24.75 -6.99
N THR A 166 -32.56 -25.82 -7.73
CA THR A 166 -31.90 -27.13 -7.59
C THR A 166 -31.01 -27.45 -8.79
N TYR A 167 -31.41 -27.02 -9.99
CA TYR A 167 -30.61 -27.20 -11.20
C TYR A 167 -30.83 -26.07 -12.19
N PHE A 168 -29.87 -25.82 -13.07
CA PHE A 168 -30.01 -24.91 -14.19
C PHE A 168 -29.09 -25.34 -15.34
N GLN A 169 -29.47 -24.99 -16.56
CA GLN A 169 -28.65 -25.25 -17.74
C GLN A 169 -29.05 -24.33 -18.90
N SER A 170 -28.07 -23.95 -19.72
CA SER A 170 -28.33 -23.31 -21.02
C SER A 170 -28.69 -24.34 -22.07
N LEU A 171 -29.73 -24.08 -22.85
CA LEU A 171 -30.03 -24.89 -24.03
C LEU A 171 -29.04 -24.56 -25.16
N PRO A 172 -28.68 -25.56 -26.00
CA PRO A 172 -27.70 -25.36 -27.07
C PRO A 172 -28.26 -24.55 -28.26
N GLY A 173 -29.58 -24.50 -28.42
CA GLY A 173 -30.26 -23.79 -29.51
C GLY A 173 -30.72 -22.38 -29.14
N THR A 174 -30.99 -21.57 -30.16
CA THR A 174 -31.54 -20.21 -30.03
C THR A 174 -33.07 -20.18 -29.88
N GLY A 175 -33.73 -21.34 -29.90
CA GLY A 175 -35.18 -21.45 -29.80
C GLY A 175 -35.65 -22.71 -29.08
N VAL A 176 -36.90 -22.67 -28.64
CA VAL A 176 -37.59 -23.80 -27.98
C VAL A 176 -38.06 -24.77 -29.06
N THR A 177 -37.24 -25.79 -29.33
CA THR A 177 -37.47 -26.81 -30.37
C THR A 177 -37.65 -28.20 -29.74
N GLU A 178 -37.99 -29.22 -30.53
CA GLU A 178 -38.07 -30.61 -30.05
C GLU A 178 -36.74 -31.09 -29.42
N HIS A 179 -35.60 -30.60 -29.92
CA HIS A 179 -34.30 -30.87 -29.31
C HIS A 179 -34.21 -30.33 -27.88
N ALA A 180 -34.75 -29.14 -27.62
CA ALA A 180 -34.79 -28.58 -26.26
C ALA A 180 -35.61 -29.47 -25.31
N VAL A 181 -36.72 -30.06 -25.77
CA VAL A 181 -37.52 -31.00 -24.96
C VAL A 181 -36.65 -32.19 -24.53
N ARG A 182 -35.92 -32.77 -25.49
CA ARG A 182 -35.05 -33.93 -25.24
C ARG A 182 -33.94 -33.58 -24.26
N GLU A 183 -33.31 -32.42 -24.41
CA GLU A 183 -32.28 -31.94 -23.48
C GLU A 183 -32.82 -31.78 -22.06
N VAL A 184 -33.98 -31.13 -21.87
CA VAL A 184 -34.59 -30.98 -20.54
C VAL A 184 -34.92 -32.35 -19.93
N LYS A 185 -35.48 -33.27 -20.72
CA LYS A 185 -35.74 -34.64 -20.24
C LYS A 185 -34.46 -35.40 -19.87
N LEU A 186 -33.41 -35.26 -20.68
CA LEU A 186 -32.11 -35.88 -20.41
C LEU A 186 -31.52 -35.34 -19.11
N ALA A 187 -31.58 -34.02 -18.90
CA ALA A 187 -31.16 -33.39 -17.66
C ALA A 187 -31.95 -33.92 -16.46
N LEU A 188 -33.29 -33.90 -16.51
CA LEU A 188 -34.13 -34.41 -15.42
C LEU A 188 -33.87 -35.90 -15.12
N ASN A 189 -33.70 -36.73 -16.16
CA ASN A 189 -33.35 -38.14 -15.98
C ASN A 189 -31.96 -38.32 -15.37
N GLN A 190 -30.97 -37.49 -15.76
CA GLN A 190 -29.63 -37.52 -15.19
C GLN A 190 -29.64 -37.13 -13.71
N LEU A 191 -30.43 -36.12 -13.32
CA LEU A 191 -30.62 -35.73 -11.92
C LEU A 191 -31.20 -36.89 -11.10
N ARG A 192 -32.21 -37.56 -11.65
CA ARG A 192 -32.83 -38.72 -11.02
C ARG A 192 -31.84 -39.89 -10.83
N LEU A 193 -30.99 -40.15 -11.83
CA LEU A 193 -29.92 -41.15 -11.74
C LEU A 193 -28.84 -40.79 -10.71
N GLN A 194 -28.64 -39.49 -10.43
CA GLN A 194 -27.74 -38.99 -9.39
C GLN A 194 -28.38 -39.02 -7.98
N GLY A 195 -29.61 -39.52 -7.86
CA GLY A 195 -30.34 -39.60 -6.60
C GLY A 195 -31.03 -38.28 -6.19
N VAL A 196 -31.08 -37.31 -7.11
CA VAL A 196 -31.83 -36.05 -6.95
C VAL A 196 -33.18 -36.24 -7.64
N ASP A 197 -34.15 -36.83 -6.93
CA ASP A 197 -35.49 -37.03 -7.45
C ASP A 197 -36.30 -35.74 -7.32
N LEU A 198 -36.70 -35.16 -8.45
CA LEU A 198 -37.44 -33.91 -8.53
C LEU A 198 -38.85 -34.22 -9.03
N ASP A 199 -39.85 -33.97 -8.19
CA ASP A 199 -41.26 -34.10 -8.58
C ASP A 199 -41.71 -32.85 -9.35
N VAL A 200 -41.25 -32.71 -10.59
CA VAL A 200 -41.54 -31.53 -11.41
C VAL A 200 -42.87 -31.71 -12.14
N GLN A 201 -43.85 -30.89 -11.80
CA GLN A 201 -45.23 -31.03 -12.30
C GLN A 201 -45.60 -29.97 -13.34
N ARG A 202 -44.89 -28.84 -13.35
CA ARG A 202 -45.25 -27.65 -14.14
C ARG A 202 -44.06 -27.13 -14.94
N ALA A 203 -44.36 -26.57 -16.12
CA ALA A 203 -43.42 -25.85 -16.96
C ALA A 203 -43.88 -24.40 -17.10
N VAL A 204 -43.09 -23.48 -16.55
CA VAL A 204 -43.32 -22.03 -16.60
C VAL A 204 -42.46 -21.43 -17.70
N VAL A 205 -43.04 -20.70 -18.62
CA VAL A 205 -42.28 -20.01 -19.68
C VAL A 205 -42.45 -18.51 -19.53
N TRP A 206 -41.32 -17.81 -19.39
CA TRP A 206 -41.27 -16.36 -19.40
C TRP A 206 -41.19 -15.88 -20.85
N ALA A 207 -42.34 -15.43 -21.36
CA ALA A 207 -42.42 -14.80 -22.67
C ALA A 207 -41.95 -13.33 -22.57
N THR A 208 -41.40 -12.81 -23.66
CA THR A 208 -40.89 -11.44 -23.73
C THR A 208 -41.68 -10.57 -24.73
N ASP A 209 -42.84 -11.05 -25.18
CA ASP A 209 -43.69 -10.39 -26.20
C ASP A 209 -42.94 -10.00 -27.51
N ARG A 210 -41.89 -10.74 -27.88
CA ARG A 210 -41.09 -10.44 -29.09
C ARG A 210 -41.57 -11.23 -30.31
N ASP A 211 -41.34 -10.67 -31.50
CA ASP A 211 -41.61 -11.36 -32.78
C ASP A 211 -40.70 -12.59 -33.01
N GLU A 212 -39.52 -12.61 -32.38
CA GLU A 212 -38.56 -13.74 -32.42
C GLU A 212 -38.79 -14.77 -31.30
N ASP A 213 -39.68 -14.48 -30.34
CA ASP A 213 -40.02 -15.47 -29.32
C ASP A 213 -40.75 -16.66 -29.99
N PRO A 214 -40.53 -17.89 -29.50
CA PRO A 214 -41.18 -19.06 -30.04
C PRO A 214 -42.70 -18.88 -29.92
N LYS A 215 -43.40 -19.13 -31.03
CA LYS A 215 -44.85 -18.96 -31.06
C LYS A 215 -45.50 -19.82 -29.99
N GLU A 216 -46.62 -19.37 -29.45
CA GLU A 216 -47.35 -20.08 -28.40
C GLU A 216 -47.62 -21.56 -28.76
N SER A 217 -47.86 -21.85 -30.05
CA SER A 217 -48.01 -23.22 -30.56
C SER A 217 -46.76 -24.09 -30.40
N GLN A 218 -45.56 -23.54 -30.63
CA GLN A 218 -44.29 -24.27 -30.47
C GLN A 218 -43.99 -24.55 -28.99
N ILE A 219 -44.34 -23.61 -28.11
CA ILE A 219 -44.17 -23.77 -26.67
C ILE A 219 -45.15 -24.82 -26.12
N ARG A 220 -46.40 -24.86 -26.62
CA ARG A 220 -47.35 -25.91 -26.29
C ARG A 220 -46.88 -27.28 -26.75
N GLU A 221 -46.39 -27.42 -27.98
CA GLU A 221 -45.79 -28.69 -28.45
C GLU A 221 -44.60 -29.12 -27.59
N PHE A 222 -43.78 -28.17 -27.13
CA PHE A 222 -42.67 -28.44 -26.22
C PHE A 222 -43.15 -28.97 -24.87
N VAL A 223 -44.14 -28.35 -24.23
CA VAL A 223 -44.64 -28.78 -22.92
C VAL A 223 -45.46 -30.06 -23.00
N ASP A 224 -46.26 -30.25 -24.04
CA ASP A 224 -46.92 -31.53 -24.33
C ASP A 224 -45.87 -32.64 -24.47
N GLY A 225 -44.75 -32.32 -25.11
CA GLY A 225 -43.57 -33.18 -25.18
C GLY A 225 -43.02 -33.54 -23.80
N LEU A 226 -43.01 -32.62 -22.83
CA LEU A 226 -42.56 -32.87 -21.46
C LEU A 226 -43.58 -33.64 -20.61
N GLY A 227 -44.86 -33.58 -20.94
CA GLY A 227 -45.95 -34.16 -20.15
C GLY A 227 -46.21 -33.39 -18.85
N MET A 228 -45.98 -32.08 -18.86
CA MET A 228 -46.18 -31.17 -17.72
C MET A 228 -47.32 -30.20 -17.99
N GLU A 229 -47.82 -29.52 -16.97
CA GLU A 229 -48.77 -28.42 -17.17
C GLU A 229 -48.03 -27.14 -17.58
N LEU A 230 -48.47 -26.49 -18.67
CA LEU A 230 -47.89 -25.25 -19.19
C LEU A 230 -48.50 -24.02 -18.52
N VAL A 231 -47.64 -23.15 -17.98
CA VAL A 231 -48.02 -21.83 -17.48
C VAL A 231 -47.21 -20.77 -18.20
N PHE A 232 -47.90 -19.86 -18.89
CA PHE A 232 -47.29 -18.64 -19.41
C PHE A 232 -47.33 -17.57 -18.32
N ALA A 233 -46.18 -16.94 -18.07
CA ALA A 233 -46.07 -15.86 -17.11
C ALA A 233 -45.12 -14.78 -17.64
N ASP A 234 -45.33 -13.54 -17.22
CA ASP A 234 -44.39 -12.47 -17.50
C ASP A 234 -43.12 -12.65 -16.66
N LYS A 235 -41.98 -12.23 -17.20
CA LYS A 235 -40.70 -12.24 -16.47
C LYS A 235 -40.83 -11.40 -15.18
N PRO A 236 -40.70 -12.00 -13.98
CA PRO A 236 -40.90 -11.29 -12.73
C PRO A 236 -39.77 -10.30 -12.46
N SER A 237 -40.04 -9.30 -11.62
CA SER A 237 -38.99 -8.44 -11.09
C SER A 237 -38.02 -9.24 -10.23
N PRO A 238 -36.70 -8.97 -10.32
CA PRO A 238 -35.70 -9.74 -9.59
C PRO A 238 -35.80 -9.52 -8.08
N VAL A 239 -35.45 -10.55 -7.32
CA VAL A 239 -35.42 -10.57 -5.86
C VAL A 239 -34.04 -11.06 -5.43
N LEU A 240 -33.45 -10.38 -4.44
CA LEU A 240 -32.16 -10.81 -3.91
C LEU A 240 -32.31 -12.10 -3.11
N PRO A 241 -31.45 -13.11 -3.36
CA PRO A 241 -31.42 -14.30 -2.53
C PRO A 241 -31.04 -13.95 -1.09
N THR A 242 -31.44 -14.80 -0.12
CA THR A 242 -31.13 -14.58 1.29
C THR A 242 -29.63 -14.55 1.56
N ASN A 243 -28.90 -15.47 0.92
CA ASN A 243 -27.45 -15.55 0.95
C ASN A 243 -26.91 -15.35 -0.46
N MET A 244 -26.16 -14.26 -0.63
CA MET A 244 -25.44 -13.97 -1.86
C MET A 244 -24.29 -14.96 -2.05
N SER A 245 -23.97 -15.24 -3.30
CA SER A 245 -22.87 -16.12 -3.63
C SER A 245 -21.50 -15.57 -3.23
N LYS A 246 -20.57 -16.48 -2.94
CA LYS A 246 -19.14 -16.23 -2.71
C LYS A 246 -18.33 -16.16 -4.01
N LEU A 247 -18.98 -16.24 -5.18
CA LEU A 247 -18.33 -16.11 -6.48
C LEU A 247 -17.64 -14.74 -6.63
N VAL A 248 -16.37 -14.75 -7.02
CA VAL A 248 -15.60 -13.54 -7.32
C VAL A 248 -14.60 -13.83 -8.44
N PRO A 249 -14.80 -13.28 -9.66
CA PRO A 249 -13.84 -13.41 -10.75
C PRO A 249 -12.48 -12.75 -10.49
N ALA A 250 -11.45 -13.17 -11.23
CA ALA A 250 -10.09 -12.64 -11.14
C ALA A 250 -9.99 -11.14 -11.43
N ASP A 251 -10.62 -10.65 -12.51
CA ASP A 251 -10.56 -9.23 -12.92
C ASP A 251 -10.95 -8.30 -11.77
N VAL A 252 -12.02 -8.65 -11.06
CA VAL A 252 -12.51 -7.88 -9.92
C VAL A 252 -11.60 -8.01 -8.71
N ARG A 253 -10.98 -9.18 -8.48
CA ARG A 253 -9.98 -9.33 -7.41
C ARG A 253 -8.73 -8.49 -7.67
N ALA A 254 -8.25 -8.43 -8.91
CA ALA A 254 -7.09 -7.62 -9.26
C ALA A 254 -7.37 -6.14 -8.97
N GLU A 255 -8.53 -5.63 -9.42
CA GLU A 255 -8.91 -4.24 -9.15
C GLU A 255 -9.15 -3.96 -7.66
N GLN A 256 -9.78 -4.89 -6.93
CA GLN A 256 -9.99 -4.75 -5.49
C GLN A 256 -8.67 -4.74 -4.72
N ARG A 257 -7.71 -5.60 -5.10
CA ARG A 257 -6.36 -5.62 -4.52
C ARG A 257 -5.65 -4.28 -4.73
N LEU A 258 -5.66 -3.75 -5.96
CA LEU A 258 -5.06 -2.45 -6.25
C LEU A 258 -5.69 -1.31 -5.42
N LYS A 259 -7.02 -1.33 -5.24
CA LYS A 259 -7.71 -0.35 -4.38
C LYS A 259 -7.31 -0.51 -2.90
N GLN A 260 -7.26 -1.74 -2.40
CA GLN A 260 -6.85 -2.02 -1.01
C GLN A 260 -5.37 -1.66 -0.77
N GLU A 261 -4.48 -1.94 -1.71
CA GLU A 261 -3.07 -1.56 -1.64
C GLU A 261 -2.90 -0.05 -1.60
N ARG A 262 -3.66 0.70 -2.40
CA ARG A 262 -3.67 2.17 -2.33
C ARG A 262 -4.12 2.68 -0.97
N LEU A 263 -5.17 2.09 -0.38
CA LEU A 263 -5.64 2.46 0.96
C LEU A 263 -4.60 2.14 2.03
N LYS A 264 -3.99 0.94 2.01
CA LYS A 264 -2.91 0.56 2.92
C LYS A 264 -1.70 1.49 2.80
N ARG A 265 -1.33 1.85 1.57
CA ARG A 265 -0.25 2.82 1.30
C ARG A 265 -0.59 4.20 1.88
N ASN A 266 -1.79 4.71 1.63
CA ASN A 266 -2.21 6.02 2.14
C ASN A 266 -2.31 6.03 3.68
N LEU A 267 -2.79 4.95 4.28
CA LEU A 267 -2.82 4.79 5.74
C LEU A 267 -1.39 4.73 6.32
N GLY A 268 -0.48 4.01 5.65
CA GLY A 268 0.94 3.98 6.03
C GLY A 268 1.59 5.35 5.97
N ILE A 269 1.33 6.13 4.92
CA ILE A 269 1.80 7.52 4.80
C ILE A 269 1.22 8.38 5.93
N ALA A 270 -0.08 8.28 6.21
CA ALA A 270 -0.71 9.02 7.32
C ALA A 270 -0.11 8.67 8.68
N ALA A 271 0.21 7.40 8.93
CA ALA A 271 0.85 6.97 10.17
C ALA A 271 2.27 7.55 10.32
N VAL A 272 3.06 7.58 9.23
CA VAL A 272 4.40 8.21 9.23
C VAL A 272 4.32 9.71 9.51
N VAL A 273 3.35 10.41 8.91
CA VAL A 273 3.14 11.85 9.14
C VAL A 273 2.78 12.11 10.61
N LEU A 274 1.88 11.31 11.19
CA LEU A 274 1.52 11.43 12.61
C LEU A 274 2.72 11.16 13.54
N ALA A 275 3.54 10.14 13.23
CA ALA A 275 4.76 9.86 13.99
C ALA A 275 5.75 11.03 13.92
N TYR A 276 5.95 11.61 12.74
CA TYR A 276 6.83 12.77 12.55
C TYR A 276 6.35 13.98 13.36
N PHE A 277 5.05 14.30 13.33
CA PHE A 277 4.49 15.38 14.14
C PHE A 277 4.63 15.12 15.65
N GLY A 278 4.42 13.89 16.10
CA GLY A 278 4.62 13.52 17.51
C GLY A 278 6.07 13.72 17.95
N LEU A 279 7.03 13.35 17.11
CA LEU A 279 8.46 13.47 17.38
C LEU A 279 8.93 14.94 17.36
N ALA A 280 8.42 15.74 16.42
CA ALA A 280 8.65 17.19 16.38
C ALA A 280 8.06 17.89 17.61
N ALA A 281 6.86 17.50 18.06
CA ALA A 281 6.24 18.03 19.27
C ALA A 281 7.04 17.67 20.53
N TYR A 282 7.54 16.43 20.62
CA TYR A 282 8.40 16.00 21.73
C TYR A 282 9.68 16.84 21.82
N PHE A 283 10.43 16.97 20.71
CA PHE A 283 11.64 17.80 20.70
C PHE A 283 11.35 19.28 20.93
N GLY A 284 10.23 19.79 20.42
CA GLY A 284 9.81 21.17 20.69
C GLY A 284 9.55 21.43 22.17
N TYR A 285 8.91 20.47 22.86
CA TYR A 285 8.68 20.55 24.31
C TYR A 285 9.99 20.48 25.11
N ASP A 286 10.86 19.53 24.78
CA ASP A 286 12.16 19.35 25.43
C ASP A 286 13.06 20.58 25.27
N TYR A 287 13.15 21.12 24.05
CA TYR A 287 13.89 22.35 23.76
C TYR A 287 13.37 23.55 24.55
N TRP A 288 12.04 23.67 24.70
CA TRP A 288 11.45 24.75 25.47
C TRP A 288 11.77 24.65 26.96
N GLY A 289 11.75 23.43 27.54
CA GLY A 289 12.17 23.18 28.91
C GLY A 289 13.64 23.53 29.13
N LEU A 290 14.52 23.05 28.25
CA LEU A 290 15.96 23.31 28.32
C LEU A 290 16.28 24.81 28.18
N SER A 291 15.57 25.52 27.30
CA SER A 291 15.74 26.96 27.12
C SER A 291 15.36 27.75 28.37
N GLN A 292 14.37 27.30 29.14
CA GLN A 292 14.05 27.94 30.42
C GLN A 292 15.15 27.73 31.45
N GLU A 293 15.71 26.52 31.54
CA GLU A 293 16.78 26.18 32.48
C GLU A 293 18.08 26.93 32.18
N VAL A 294 18.44 27.06 30.89
CA VAL A 294 19.58 27.89 30.47
C VAL A 294 19.37 29.35 30.86
N ASN A 295 18.15 29.88 30.67
CA ASN A 295 17.84 31.27 31.05
C ASN A 295 17.90 31.49 32.57
N THR A 296 17.54 30.50 33.39
CA THR A 296 17.67 30.62 34.86
C THR A 296 19.14 30.56 35.28
N GLN A 297 19.91 29.62 34.73
CA GLN A 297 21.34 29.52 35.00
C GLN A 297 22.11 30.76 34.54
N GLN A 298 21.74 31.34 33.39
CA GLN A 298 22.37 32.58 32.91
C GLN A 298 22.10 33.75 33.87
N LYS A 299 20.88 33.85 34.41
CA LYS A 299 20.55 34.87 35.42
C LYS A 299 21.35 34.69 36.71
N GLU A 300 21.53 33.45 37.16
CA GLU A 300 22.36 33.15 38.34
C GLU A 300 23.83 33.47 38.07
N LEU A 301 24.36 33.08 36.91
CA LEU A 301 25.72 33.41 36.49
C LEU A 301 25.94 34.92 36.39
N ASP A 302 24.99 35.65 35.83
CA ASP A 302 25.09 37.11 35.70
C ASP A 302 25.03 37.79 37.08
N ALA A 303 24.25 37.26 38.03
CA ALA A 303 24.22 37.73 39.42
C ALA A 303 25.57 37.50 40.12
N VAL A 304 26.13 36.29 40.02
CA VAL A 304 27.44 35.94 40.61
C VAL A 304 28.57 36.74 39.96
N ARG A 305 28.53 36.95 38.64
CA ARG A 305 29.51 37.80 37.92
C ARG A 305 29.46 39.25 38.39
N LEU A 306 28.28 39.77 38.68
CA LEU A 306 28.12 41.13 39.22
C LEU A 306 28.69 41.24 40.63
N GLU A 307 28.44 40.23 41.47
CA GLU A 307 28.94 40.16 42.86
C GLU A 307 30.48 40.04 42.92
N HIS A 308 31.09 39.33 41.97
CA HIS A 308 32.53 39.09 41.91
C HIS A 308 33.26 39.89 40.82
N LYS A 309 32.73 41.05 40.43
CA LYS A 309 33.33 41.91 39.39
C LYS A 309 34.79 42.30 39.69
N GLU A 310 35.13 42.38 40.97
CA GLU A 310 36.49 42.67 41.46
C GLU A 310 37.50 41.54 41.17
N ILE A 311 37.05 40.27 41.11
CA ILE A 311 37.92 39.13 40.79
C ILE A 311 38.35 39.16 39.31
N GLY A 312 37.45 39.60 38.42
CA GLY A 312 37.77 39.78 37.00
C GLY A 312 38.83 40.87 36.77
N ALA A 313 38.73 41.99 37.49
CA ALA A 313 39.74 43.05 37.44
C ALA A 313 41.08 42.59 38.00
N PHE A 314 41.07 41.85 39.12
CA PHE A 314 42.28 41.29 39.72
C PHE A 314 43.01 40.30 38.79
N ASN A 315 42.29 39.42 38.11
CA ASN A 315 42.91 38.48 37.15
C ASN A 315 43.54 39.22 35.96
N SER A 316 42.90 40.27 35.44
CA SER A 316 43.46 41.07 34.36
C SER A 316 44.73 41.82 34.78
N GLU A 317 44.77 42.33 36.02
CA GLU A 317 45.98 42.94 36.58
C GLU A 317 47.09 41.90 36.80
N TRP A 318 46.73 40.68 37.20
CA TRP A 318 47.68 39.59 37.38
C TRP A 318 48.29 39.11 36.05
N ASP A 319 47.49 39.01 34.99
CA ASP A 319 47.95 38.66 33.64
C ASP A 319 48.92 39.72 33.08
N GLN A 320 48.70 41.01 33.37
CA GLN A 320 49.65 42.07 32.99
C GLN A 320 51.00 41.96 33.70
N LEU A 321 51.03 41.39 34.91
CA LEU A 321 52.27 41.19 35.68
C LEU A 321 52.97 39.86 35.34
N ALA A 322 52.32 38.98 34.58
CA ALA A 322 52.87 37.68 34.17
C ALA A 322 54.27 37.76 33.52
N PRO A 323 54.58 38.72 32.62
CA PRO A 323 55.90 38.82 31.99
C PRO A 323 57.04 39.10 32.98
N VAL A 324 56.73 39.67 34.14
CA VAL A 324 57.71 40.04 35.17
C VAL A 324 57.85 38.94 36.23
N VAL A 325 56.73 38.32 36.60
CA VAL A 325 56.66 37.36 37.70
C VAL A 325 56.95 35.93 37.25
N GLU A 326 56.59 35.58 36.02
CA GLU A 326 56.73 34.22 35.54
C GLU A 326 58.13 33.96 34.98
N ASP A 327 58.78 32.92 35.52
CA ASP A 327 60.12 32.45 35.11
C ASP A 327 60.25 32.17 33.61
N GLN A 328 59.12 31.96 32.93
CA GLN A 328 59.07 31.66 31.50
C GLN A 328 59.34 32.88 30.60
N TYR A 329 59.25 34.11 31.10
CA TYR A 329 59.56 35.31 30.31
C TYR A 329 60.94 35.90 30.65
N TRP A 330 61.67 35.29 31.59
CA TRP A 330 63.00 35.77 31.98
C TRP A 330 64.02 35.66 30.84
N PRO A 331 64.77 36.75 30.54
CA PRO A 331 65.74 36.80 29.44
C PRO A 331 66.72 35.62 29.39
N MET A 332 67.17 35.16 30.56
CA MET A 332 68.13 34.04 30.66
C MET A 332 67.51 32.70 30.25
N MET A 333 66.23 32.48 30.57
CA MET A 333 65.49 31.29 30.20
C MET A 333 65.10 31.30 28.72
N VAL A 334 64.79 32.47 28.17
CA VAL A 334 64.57 32.66 26.72
C VAL A 334 65.87 32.40 25.94
N LEU A 335 66.99 32.96 26.40
CA LEU A 335 68.31 32.68 25.82
C LEU A 335 68.64 31.19 25.87
N LYS A 336 68.43 30.53 27.01
CA LYS A 336 68.69 29.09 27.17
C LYS A 336 67.85 28.28 26.18
N ARG A 337 66.55 28.53 26.09
CA ARG A 337 65.65 27.84 25.15
C ARG A 337 66.05 28.07 23.70
N ALA A 338 66.41 29.29 23.33
CA ALA A 338 66.91 29.60 21.99
C ALA A 338 68.25 28.90 21.69
N ALA A 339 69.18 28.87 22.66
CA ALA A 339 70.48 28.23 22.52
C ALA A 339 70.39 26.69 22.44
N GLU A 340 69.47 26.06 23.17
CA GLU A 340 69.22 24.61 23.10
C GLU A 340 68.72 24.15 21.72
N GLN A 341 68.16 25.05 20.91
CA GLN A 341 67.75 24.73 19.54
C GLN A 341 68.91 24.75 18.53
N ILE A 342 70.10 25.20 18.92
CA ILE A 342 71.30 25.13 18.08
C ILE A 342 71.73 23.65 17.97
N PRO A 343 71.78 23.07 16.77
CA PRO A 343 72.16 21.67 16.63
C PRO A 343 73.62 21.42 17.07
N PRO A 344 73.89 20.37 17.89
CA PRO A 344 75.25 20.04 18.28
C PRO A 344 76.10 19.70 17.05
N ASN A 345 77.37 20.15 17.05
CA ASN A 345 78.35 19.99 15.96
C ASN A 345 78.08 20.76 14.66
N GLN A 346 77.24 21.80 14.68
CA GLN A 346 77.05 22.71 13.54
C GLN A 346 77.65 24.09 13.80
N ASP A 347 78.20 24.72 12.77
CA ASP A 347 78.92 25.99 12.87
C ASP A 347 77.96 27.19 12.80
N LEU A 348 76.98 27.22 13.72
CA LEU A 348 76.04 28.32 13.97
C LEU A 348 76.35 28.92 15.35
N ARG A 349 76.55 30.24 15.41
CA ARG A 349 76.93 30.94 16.65
C ARG A 349 76.12 32.22 16.84
N PHE A 350 75.69 32.49 18.06
CA PHE A 350 75.15 33.81 18.43
C PHE A 350 76.29 34.81 18.63
N LYS A 351 76.12 36.00 18.05
CA LYS A 351 77.03 37.14 18.25
C LYS A 351 76.46 38.12 19.26
N VAL A 352 75.17 38.40 19.17
CA VAL A 352 74.45 39.29 20.08
C VAL A 352 73.10 38.68 20.37
N PHE A 353 72.76 38.58 21.65
CA PHE A 353 71.41 38.31 22.11
C PHE A 353 71.02 39.47 22.99
N ASP A 354 69.97 40.18 22.61
CA ASP A 354 69.41 41.28 23.35
C ASP A 354 67.95 40.95 23.67
N ALA A 355 67.57 41.06 24.93
CA ALA A 355 66.22 40.78 25.39
C ALA A 355 65.81 41.96 26.27
N THR A 356 64.98 42.82 25.69
CA THR A 356 64.33 43.94 26.37
C THR A 356 62.86 43.55 26.59
N MET A 357 62.17 44.14 27.57
CA MET A 357 60.76 43.85 27.90
C MET A 357 59.92 43.66 26.63
N GLY A 358 59.31 42.47 26.46
CA GLY A 358 58.47 42.15 25.30
C GLY A 358 59.19 41.88 23.97
N GLN A 359 60.48 42.19 23.82
CA GLN A 359 61.21 42.11 22.55
C GLN A 359 62.55 41.37 22.66
N VAL A 360 62.74 40.37 21.81
CA VAL A 360 63.97 39.56 21.75
C VAL A 360 64.64 39.71 20.39
N THR A 361 65.89 40.18 20.38
CA THR A 361 66.71 40.32 19.18
C THR A 361 67.87 39.32 19.21
N ILE A 362 67.94 38.43 18.22
CA ILE A 362 68.98 37.42 18.07
C ILE A 362 69.79 37.70 16.81
N ARG A 363 71.07 38.03 16.97
CA ARG A 363 72.03 38.16 15.87
C ARG A 363 73.04 37.03 15.91
N GLY A 364 73.17 36.33 14.79
CA GLY A 364 74.09 35.20 14.69
C GLY A 364 74.69 35.03 13.31
N GLU A 365 75.61 34.07 13.22
CA GLU A 365 76.27 33.69 11.99
C GLU A 365 76.24 32.18 11.81
N ALA A 366 76.08 31.73 10.57
CA ALA A 366 76.16 30.33 10.21
C ALA A 366 76.95 30.14 8.90
N ALA A 367 77.48 28.93 8.71
CA ALA A 367 78.18 28.55 7.48
C ALA A 367 77.23 28.35 6.27
N ASP A 368 75.95 28.00 6.49
CA ASP A 368 74.99 27.68 5.42
C ASP A 368 73.58 28.24 5.72
N ILE A 369 72.84 28.65 4.68
CA ILE A 369 71.43 29.10 4.75
C ILE A 369 70.52 27.97 5.23
N LYS A 370 70.83 26.72 4.89
CA LYS A 370 69.99 25.59 5.31
C LYS A 370 69.93 25.45 6.84
N LEU A 371 71.03 25.78 7.53
CA LEU A 371 71.10 25.75 8.99
C LEU A 371 70.27 26.88 9.62
N ILE A 372 70.33 28.06 9.00
CA ILE A 372 69.57 29.26 9.37
C ILE A 372 68.06 28.97 9.28
N ASN A 373 67.58 28.43 8.16
CA ASN A 373 66.16 28.11 7.98
C ASN A 373 65.67 26.98 8.89
N ALA A 374 66.52 25.97 9.16
CA ALA A 374 66.20 24.91 10.11
C ALA A 374 66.06 25.46 11.54
N PHE A 375 66.92 26.41 11.93
CA PHE A 375 66.85 27.08 13.22
C PHE A 375 65.58 27.92 13.35
N ASN A 376 65.13 28.65 12.31
CA ASN A 376 63.87 29.42 12.33
C ASN A 376 62.66 28.56 12.72
N SER A 377 62.55 27.39 12.10
CA SER A 377 61.45 26.46 12.37
C SER A 377 61.46 25.90 13.79
N LYS A 378 62.65 25.75 14.39
CA LYS A 378 62.82 25.28 15.77
C LYS A 378 62.60 26.39 16.78
N LEU A 379 63.04 27.61 16.47
CA LEU A 379 62.87 28.78 17.32
C LEU A 379 61.39 29.11 17.52
N ARG A 380 60.59 29.11 16.44
CA ARG A 380 59.12 29.29 16.53
C ARG A 380 58.42 28.23 17.40
N ARG A 381 58.96 27.01 17.47
CA ARG A 381 58.39 25.94 18.30
C ARG A 381 58.82 26.05 19.77
N ALA A 382 60.04 26.51 20.01
CA ALA A 382 60.59 26.64 21.35
C ALA A 382 60.06 27.88 22.09
N LEU A 383 59.67 28.90 21.34
CA LEU A 383 59.13 30.17 21.83
C LEU A 383 57.87 30.53 21.01
N PRO A 384 56.74 29.84 21.28
CA PRO A 384 55.49 30.04 20.56
C PRO A 384 54.81 31.37 20.90
N ASP A 385 55.07 31.92 22.09
CA ASP A 385 54.44 33.15 22.60
C ASP A 385 55.03 34.43 21.96
N TYR A 386 56.04 34.28 21.11
CA TYR A 386 56.70 35.39 20.40
C TYR A 386 56.40 35.32 18.91
N ASP A 387 56.02 36.45 18.34
CA ASP A 387 55.81 36.60 16.92
C ASP A 387 57.13 36.99 16.24
N TRP A 388 57.69 36.07 15.43
CA TRP A 388 59.06 36.16 14.93
C TRP A 388 59.16 36.68 13.50
N GLU A 389 59.94 37.75 13.33
CA GLU A 389 60.39 38.26 12.03
C GLU A 389 61.74 37.63 11.63
N PHE A 390 61.76 37.02 10.43
CA PHE A 390 62.93 36.35 9.86
C PHE A 390 63.35 36.98 8.53
N PRO A 391 64.04 38.13 8.55
CA PRO A 391 64.61 38.70 7.35
C PRO A 391 65.65 37.76 6.71
N PRO A 392 65.85 37.81 5.38
CA PRO A 392 66.80 36.95 4.69
C PRO A 392 68.23 37.19 5.16
N ALA A 393 69.01 36.11 5.27
CA ALA A 393 70.39 36.19 5.74
C ALA A 393 71.32 36.90 4.75
N GLU A 394 72.17 37.80 5.24
CA GLU A 394 73.14 38.54 4.44
C GLU A 394 74.50 37.83 4.42
N ALA A 395 75.16 37.80 3.27
CA ALA A 395 76.50 37.22 3.14
C ALA A 395 77.55 38.24 3.60
N ASP A 396 78.34 37.90 4.62
CA ASP A 396 79.47 38.71 5.06
C ASP A 396 80.69 38.43 4.18
N ALA A 397 81.05 39.41 3.35
CA ALA A 397 82.15 39.33 2.39
C ALA A 397 83.54 39.14 3.04
N LYS A 398 83.68 39.35 4.36
CA LYS A 398 84.96 39.22 5.09
C LYS A 398 85.18 37.85 5.72
N THR A 399 84.13 37.15 6.12
CA THR A 399 84.21 35.91 6.90
C THR A 399 83.73 34.67 6.15
N ASN A 400 83.23 34.84 4.92
CA ASN A 400 82.62 33.79 4.10
C ASN A 400 81.48 33.04 4.83
N ARG A 401 80.83 33.73 5.78
CA ARG A 401 79.71 33.27 6.59
C ARG A 401 78.48 34.11 6.31
N ARG A 402 77.32 33.60 6.69
CA ARG A 402 76.04 34.30 6.54
C ARG A 402 75.54 34.76 7.89
N THR A 403 75.21 36.05 7.98
CA THR A 403 74.67 36.70 9.17
C THR A 403 73.15 36.69 9.13
N PHE A 404 72.52 36.51 10.29
CA PHE A 404 71.07 36.62 10.45
C PHE A 404 70.74 37.50 11.65
N ASN A 405 69.62 38.22 11.58
CA ASN A 405 69.10 39.08 12.63
C ASN A 405 67.60 38.80 12.78
N TYR A 406 67.19 38.24 13.91
CA TYR A 406 65.80 37.89 14.19
C TYR A 406 65.26 38.73 15.32
N THR A 407 64.03 39.18 15.14
CA THR A 407 63.30 39.96 16.14
C THR A 407 62.02 39.22 16.47
N GLY A 408 61.77 38.94 17.75
CA GLY A 408 60.53 38.38 18.26
C GLY A 408 59.84 39.37 19.19
N ILE A 409 58.53 39.57 19.03
CA ILE A 409 57.70 40.42 19.89
C ILE A 409 56.69 39.53 20.63
N LEU A 410 56.56 39.69 21.95
CA LEU A 410 55.63 38.91 22.77
C LEU A 410 54.17 39.24 22.41
N GLU A 411 53.35 38.21 22.18
CA GLU A 411 51.95 38.35 21.81
C GLU A 411 51.15 38.89 23.02
N GLY A 412 50.89 40.20 23.02
CA GLY A 412 50.25 40.92 24.14
C GLY A 412 50.78 42.33 24.41
N ASP A 413 52.00 42.65 23.96
CA ASP A 413 52.62 43.99 24.11
C ASP A 413 52.35 44.93 22.90
N THR A 414 51.62 44.45 21.88
CA THR A 414 51.35 45.19 20.63
C THR A 414 50.23 46.24 20.74
N GLU A 415 49.61 46.43 21.91
CA GLU A 415 48.57 47.45 22.12
C GLU A 415 49.08 48.82 22.61
N GLU A 416 50.38 49.00 22.86
CA GLU A 416 50.96 50.31 23.14
C GLU A 416 52.18 50.63 22.25
N LEU A 417 51.93 51.00 21.00
CA LEU A 417 52.80 51.91 20.22
C LEU A 417 51.99 52.84 19.32
#